data_AF-A0A7Z9JEE0-F1
#
_entry.id   AF-A0A7Z9JEE0-F1
#
_cell.length_a   1.000
_cell.length_b   1.000
_cell.length_c   1.000
_cell.angle_alpha   90.00
_cell.angle_beta   90.00
_cell.angle_gamma   90.00
#
_symmetry.space_group_name_H-M   'P 1'
#
loop_
_entity.id
_entity.type
_entity.pdbx_description
1 polymer ?
#
loop_
_entity_poly.entity_id
_entity_poly.type
_entity_poly.pdbx_seq_one_letter_code
_entity_poly.pdbx_strand_id
1 'polypeptide(L)'
;MVSGAYNRKKGADFERELVHLFRDAMPGAPVKRGLQCRGAEMADVDMPVFWPEAKRMKRPNIRAAYSQAVGDCPKGKIPIAITRANRDDALVTMSLDDFLDFVGEWWLSRSE
;
A
#
# COMPACT_ATOMS: atom_id res chain seq x y z
N MET A 1 -18.47 17.90 -13.11
CA MET A 1 -18.45 17.34 -11.74
C MET A 1 -18.13 15.86 -11.87
N VAL A 2 -17.04 15.38 -11.27
CA VAL A 2 -16.66 13.95 -11.37
C VAL A 2 -17.50 13.18 -10.36
N SER A 3 -18.25 12.15 -10.79
CA SER A 3 -19.18 11.43 -9.90
C SER A 3 -18.44 10.62 -8.84
N GLY A 4 -19.07 10.43 -7.67
CA GLY A 4 -18.52 9.56 -6.62
C GLY A 4 -18.26 8.13 -7.10
N ALA A 5 -19.05 7.63 -8.06
CA ALA A 5 -18.85 6.33 -8.69
C ALA A 5 -17.53 6.25 -9.47
N TYR A 6 -17.15 7.32 -10.18
CA TYR A 6 -15.88 7.38 -10.91
C TYR A 6 -14.69 7.31 -9.95
N ASN A 7 -14.72 8.06 -8.84
CA ASN A 7 -13.63 8.03 -7.85
C ASN A 7 -13.49 6.66 -7.19
N ARG A 8 -14.60 5.98 -6.88
CA ARG A 8 -14.58 4.60 -6.36
C ARG A 8 -13.98 3.61 -7.35
N LYS A 9 -14.40 3.68 -8.62
CA LYS A 9 -13.83 2.84 -9.69
C LYS A 9 -12.33 3.07 -9.83
N LYS A 10 -11.91 4.35 -9.84
CA LYS A 10 -10.51 4.74 -9.93
C LYS A 10 -9.65 4.22 -8.78
N GLY A 11 -10.18 4.21 -7.56
CA GLY A 11 -9.52 3.61 -6.39
C GLY A 11 -9.38 2.10 -6.55
N ALA A 12 -10.48 1.40 -6.85
CA ALA A 12 -10.47 -0.04 -7.06
C ALA A 12 -9.54 -0.48 -8.21
N ASP A 13 -9.45 0.30 -9.29
CA ASP A 13 -8.52 0.04 -10.40
C ASP A 13 -7.06 0.20 -9.96
N PHE A 14 -6.77 1.16 -9.09
CA PHE A 14 -5.43 1.34 -8.54
C PHE A 14 -5.03 0.19 -7.60
N GLU A 15 -5.94 -0.26 -6.73
CA GLU A 15 -5.68 -1.43 -5.88
C GLU A 15 -5.44 -2.70 -6.70
N ARG A 16 -6.17 -2.90 -7.81
CA ARG A 16 -5.93 -4.02 -8.73
C ARG A 16 -4.53 -3.95 -9.33
N GLU A 17 -4.14 -2.77 -9.81
CA GLU A 17 -2.80 -2.54 -10.34
C GLU A 17 -1.71 -2.87 -9.31
N LEU A 18 -1.88 -2.41 -8.06
CA LEU A 18 -0.94 -2.71 -6.97
C LEU A 18 -0.83 -4.21 -6.70
N VAL A 19 -1.95 -4.94 -6.69
CA VAL A 19 -1.92 -6.41 -6.55
C VAL A 19 -1.06 -7.05 -7.63
N HIS A 20 -1.16 -6.61 -8.89
CA HIS A 20 -0.34 -7.15 -9.96
C HIS A 20 1.15 -6.83 -9.74
N LEU A 21 1.48 -5.56 -9.46
CA LEU A 21 2.86 -5.13 -9.20
C LEU A 21 3.51 -5.91 -8.05
N PHE A 22 2.78 -6.11 -6.95
CA PHE A 22 3.29 -6.87 -5.80
C PHE A 22 3.40 -8.37 -6.08
N ARG A 23 2.51 -8.97 -6.89
CA ARG A 23 2.65 -10.37 -7.31
C ARG A 23 3.87 -10.59 -8.19
N ASP A 24 4.13 -9.66 -9.08
CA ASP A 24 5.31 -9.71 -9.96
C ASP A 24 6.60 -9.53 -9.14
N ALA A 25 6.60 -8.63 -8.17
CA ALA A 25 7.74 -8.37 -7.30
C ALA A 25 7.97 -9.46 -6.23
N MET A 26 6.93 -10.18 -5.82
CA MET A 26 6.98 -11.25 -4.80
C MET A 26 6.38 -12.55 -5.34
N PRO A 27 7.06 -13.25 -6.29
CA PRO A 27 6.53 -14.47 -6.88
C PRO A 27 6.22 -15.53 -5.81
N GLY A 28 5.01 -16.09 -5.84
CA GLY A 28 4.54 -17.09 -4.90
C GLY A 28 3.95 -16.54 -3.58
N ALA A 29 4.05 -15.23 -3.33
CA ALA A 29 3.44 -14.62 -2.14
C ALA A 29 1.91 -14.53 -2.27
N PRO A 30 1.15 -14.76 -1.17
CA PRO A 30 -0.30 -14.59 -1.18
C PRO A 30 -0.66 -13.10 -1.15
N VAL A 31 -0.78 -12.48 -2.34
CA VAL A 31 -1.18 -11.08 -2.52
C VAL A 31 -2.59 -11.01 -3.13
N LYS A 32 -3.50 -10.24 -2.54
CA LYS A 32 -4.88 -10.04 -3.02
C LYS A 32 -5.43 -8.68 -2.60
N ARG A 33 -6.51 -8.22 -3.24
CA ARG A 33 -7.18 -6.98 -2.81
C ARG A 33 -7.88 -7.17 -1.47
N GLY A 34 -7.85 -6.13 -0.64
CA GLY A 34 -8.73 -6.00 0.51
C GLY A 34 -10.18 -5.86 0.08
N LEU A 35 -11.01 -6.85 0.37
CA LEU A 35 -12.46 -6.72 0.36
C LEU A 35 -12.96 -6.61 1.79
N GLN A 36 -13.38 -5.41 2.23
CA GLN A 36 -14.03 -5.23 3.53
C GLN A 36 -15.13 -6.28 3.70
N CYS A 37 -14.90 -7.25 4.59
CA CYS A 37 -15.84 -8.33 4.86
C CYS A 37 -16.18 -8.28 6.35
N ARG A 38 -17.46 -8.05 6.66
CA ARG A 38 -18.06 -8.24 7.99
C ARG A 38 -17.38 -7.48 9.14
N GLY A 39 -16.96 -6.23 8.91
CA GLY A 39 -16.49 -5.32 9.96
C GLY A 39 -15.05 -5.53 10.43
N ALA A 40 -14.26 -6.36 9.75
CA ALA A 40 -12.82 -6.40 9.94
C ALA A 40 -12.15 -5.35 9.05
N GLU A 41 -11.34 -4.48 9.65
CA GLU A 41 -10.42 -3.62 8.90
C GLU A 41 -9.41 -4.50 8.17
N MET A 42 -9.28 -4.28 6.86
CA MET A 42 -8.31 -4.98 6.02
C MET A 42 -7.62 -3.94 5.16
N ALA A 43 -6.30 -4.07 5.02
CA ALA A 43 -5.53 -3.24 4.12
C ALA A 43 -6.10 -3.27 2.69
N ASP A 44 -5.91 -2.18 1.95
CA ASP A 44 -6.36 -2.08 0.56
C ASP A 44 -5.77 -3.20 -0.32
N VAL A 45 -4.58 -3.67 0.03
CA VAL A 45 -3.93 -4.86 -0.53
C VAL A 45 -3.44 -5.77 0.59
N ASP A 46 -4.01 -6.95 0.73
CA ASP A 46 -3.56 -7.98 1.66
C ASP A 46 -2.32 -8.70 1.10
N MET A 47 -1.25 -8.74 1.90
CA MET A 47 0.03 -9.38 1.57
C MET A 47 0.83 -9.73 2.84
N PRO A 48 1.89 -10.57 2.77
CA PRO A 48 2.60 -11.05 3.95
C PRO A 48 3.34 -9.99 4.77
N VAL A 49 3.93 -8.98 4.13
CA VAL A 49 4.90 -8.08 4.78
C VAL A 49 4.27 -6.74 5.18
N PHE A 50 3.63 -6.08 4.22
CA PHE A 50 3.16 -4.71 4.40
C PHE A 50 1.67 -4.65 4.74
N TRP A 51 1.26 -3.51 5.31
CA TRP A 51 -0.12 -3.06 5.47
C TRP A 51 -0.33 -1.78 4.63
N PRO A 52 -0.71 -1.92 3.34
CA PRO A 52 -0.81 -0.79 2.43
C PRO A 52 -2.15 -0.04 2.52
N GLU A 53 -2.06 1.29 2.61
CA GLU A 53 -3.15 2.23 2.36
C GLU A 53 -2.95 2.92 1.00
N ALA A 54 -3.86 2.70 0.05
CA ALA A 54 -3.74 3.12 -1.35
C ALA A 54 -4.65 4.33 -1.68
N LYS A 55 -4.06 5.45 -2.10
CA LYS A 55 -4.82 6.66 -2.50
C LYS A 55 -4.46 7.15 -3.91
N ARG A 56 -5.43 7.13 -4.82
CA ARG A 56 -5.29 7.69 -6.18
C ARG A 56 -6.22 8.87 -6.45
N MET A 57 -5.72 10.09 -6.30
CA MET A 57 -6.52 11.32 -6.48
C MET A 57 -5.72 12.45 -7.12
N LYS A 58 -6.32 13.63 -7.32
CA LYS A 58 -5.62 14.76 -7.96
C LYS A 58 -4.42 15.23 -7.13
N ARG A 59 -4.58 15.29 -5.81
CA ARG A 59 -3.57 15.72 -4.83
C ARG A 59 -3.74 14.90 -3.53
N PRO A 60 -3.12 13.71 -3.43
CA PRO A 60 -3.22 12.91 -2.22
C PRO A 60 -2.51 13.60 -1.05
N ASN A 61 -3.09 13.51 0.15
CA ASN A 61 -2.41 13.90 1.37
C ASN A 61 -1.58 12.71 1.88
N ILE A 62 -0.30 12.70 1.55
CA ILE A 62 0.63 11.60 1.87
C ILE A 62 0.70 11.34 3.37
N ARG A 63 0.82 12.40 4.18
CA ARG A 63 0.90 12.28 5.65
C ARG A 63 -0.37 11.69 6.23
N ALA A 64 -1.54 12.13 5.76
CA ALA A 64 -2.81 11.60 6.25
C ALA A 64 -2.99 10.12 5.86
N ALA A 65 -2.64 9.74 4.64
CA ALA A 65 -2.68 8.34 4.20
C ALA A 65 -1.73 7.47 5.03
N TYR A 66 -0.52 7.96 5.31
CA TYR A 66 0.43 7.25 6.16
C TYR A 66 -0.07 7.12 7.61
N SER A 67 -0.66 8.17 8.19
CA SER A 67 -1.26 8.09 9.52
C SER A 67 -2.43 7.10 9.59
N GLN A 68 -3.22 6.96 8.53
CA GLN A 68 -4.25 5.92 8.42
C GLN A 68 -3.63 4.52 8.43
N ALA A 69 -2.63 4.29 7.57
CA ALA A 69 -1.91 3.01 7.52
C ALA A 69 -1.34 2.63 8.90
N VAL A 70 -0.71 3.56 9.61
CA VAL A 70 -0.16 3.31 10.97
C VAL A 70 -1.25 2.97 11.98
N GLY A 71 -2.40 3.66 11.94
CA GLY A 71 -3.49 3.44 12.88
C GLY A 71 -4.17 2.08 12.72
N ASP A 72 -4.29 1.61 11.48
CA ASP A 72 -5.01 0.38 11.15
C ASP A 72 -4.08 -0.85 11.05
N CYS A 73 -2.76 -0.64 11.01
CA CYS A 73 -1.79 -1.71 10.84
C CYS A 73 -1.75 -2.66 12.06
N PRO A 74 -1.97 -3.97 11.88
CA PRO A 74 -1.85 -4.93 12.95
C PRO A 74 -0.38 -5.17 13.31
N LYS A 75 -0.15 -5.71 14.51
CA LYS A 75 1.20 -6.15 14.94
C LYS A 75 1.77 -7.18 13.95
N GLY A 76 3.06 -7.04 13.64
CA GLY A 76 3.78 -7.95 12.74
C GLY A 76 3.64 -7.61 11.25
N LYS A 77 3.08 -6.45 10.91
CA LYS A 77 3.08 -5.87 9.56
C LYS A 77 3.76 -4.51 9.59
N ILE A 78 4.23 -4.06 8.42
CA ILE A 78 4.85 -2.74 8.24
C ILE A 78 3.82 -1.80 7.56
N PRO A 79 3.42 -0.69 8.19
CA PRO A 79 2.46 0.25 7.60
C PRO A 79 3.10 1.00 6.43
N ILE A 80 2.43 1.01 5.27
CA ILE A 80 2.86 1.82 4.12
C ILE A 80 1.68 2.59 3.54
N ALA A 81 1.93 3.81 3.08
CA ALA A 81 0.98 4.52 2.23
C ALA A 81 1.48 4.52 0.79
N ILE A 82 0.62 4.14 -0.15
CA ILE A 82 0.90 4.17 -1.58
C ILE A 82 0.00 5.22 -2.21
N THR A 83 0.58 6.35 -2.61
CA THR A 83 -0.18 7.48 -3.13
C THR A 83 0.19 7.78 -4.57
N ARG A 84 -0.80 8.05 -5.41
CA ARG A 84 -0.61 8.43 -6.81
C ARG A 84 -1.41 9.66 -7.15
N ALA A 85 -0.72 10.75 -7.47
CA ALA A 85 -1.34 11.95 -8.03
C ALA A 85 -1.76 11.72 -9.49
N ASN A 86 -2.60 12.59 -10.05
CA ASN A 86 -2.97 12.45 -11.46
C ASN A 86 -1.77 12.78 -12.36
N ARG A 87 -1.45 11.88 -13.30
CA ARG A 87 -0.34 12.02 -14.27
C ARG A 87 1.04 12.06 -13.60
N ASP A 88 1.15 11.40 -12.46
CA ASP A 88 2.36 11.33 -11.68
C ASP A 88 2.60 9.87 -11.27
N ASP A 89 3.81 9.59 -10.80
CA ASP A 89 4.19 8.26 -10.33
C ASP A 89 3.54 7.93 -8.99
N ALA A 90 3.46 6.62 -8.69
CA ALA A 90 3.09 6.18 -7.35
C ALA A 90 4.28 6.32 -6.41
N LEU A 91 4.07 6.94 -5.25
CA LEU A 91 5.05 7.02 -4.18
C LEU A 91 4.65 6.07 -3.05
N VAL A 92 5.66 5.38 -2.48
CA VAL A 92 5.53 4.63 -1.24
C VAL A 92 6.05 5.48 -0.09
N THR A 93 5.34 5.52 1.03
CA THR A 93 5.73 6.21 2.25
C THR A 93 5.69 5.21 3.42
N MET A 94 6.78 5.14 4.17
CA MET A 94 6.95 4.35 5.40
C MET A 94 7.73 5.17 6.42
N SER A 95 7.86 4.69 7.67
CA SER A 95 8.73 5.35 8.65
C SER A 95 10.19 5.26 8.23
N LEU A 96 11.02 6.16 8.76
CA LEU A 96 12.47 6.06 8.56
C LEU A 96 13.02 4.77 9.18
N ASP A 97 12.52 4.38 10.35
CA ASP A 97 13.00 3.20 11.07
C ASP A 97 12.71 1.91 10.26
N ASP A 98 11.47 1.73 9.78
CA ASP A 98 11.11 0.59 8.92
C ASP A 98 11.95 0.57 7.62
N PHE A 99 12.25 1.75 7.07
CA PHE A 99 13.10 1.86 5.89
C PHE A 99 14.54 1.46 6.17
N LEU A 100 15.11 1.88 7.31
CA LEU A 100 16.47 1.51 7.70
C LEU A 100 16.59 0.02 7.99
N ASP A 101 15.58 -0.57 8.64
CA ASP A 101 15.52 -2.03 8.85
C ASP A 101 15.49 -2.77 7.51
N PHE A 102 14.66 -2.32 6.56
CA PHE A 102 14.60 -2.90 5.22
C PHE A 102 15.94 -2.79 4.46
N VAL A 103 16.62 -1.63 4.56
CA VAL A 103 17.96 -1.43 3.97
C VAL A 103 18.99 -2.37 4.60
N GLY A 104 18.92 -2.58 5.92
CA GLY A 104 19.78 -3.51 6.64
C GLY A 104 19.64 -4.95 6.13
N GLU A 105 18.40 -5.46 6.08
CA GLU A 105 18.09 -6.81 5.57
C GLU A 105 18.55 -6.97 4.10
N TRP A 106 18.26 -5.97 3.27
CA TRP A 106 18.70 -5.96 1.87
C TRP A 106 20.22 -6.05 1.75
N TRP A 107 20.97 -5.31 2.57
CA TRP A 107 22.43 -5.31 2.55
C TRP A 107 23.01 -6.67 2.94
N LEU A 108 22.47 -7.28 4.00
CA LEU A 108 22.90 -8.60 4.48
C LEU A 108 22.64 -9.68 3.44
N SER A 109 21.44 -9.70 2.84
CA SER A 109 21.06 -10.69 1.80
C SER A 109 21.92 -10.67 0.53
N ARG A 110 22.71 -9.60 0.32
CA ARG A 110 23.63 -9.43 -0.83
C ARG A 110 25.09 -9.57 -0.45
N SER A 111 25.39 -9.63 0.84
CA SER A 111 26.76 -9.78 1.35
C SER A 111 27.14 -11.25 1.58
N GLU A 112 26.17 -12.16 1.42
CA GLU A 112 26.35 -13.61 1.33
C GLU A 112 26.46 -14.05 -0.15
#